data_AF-V6KN49-F1
#
_entry.id   AF-V6KN49-F1
#
_cell.length_a   1.000
_cell.length_b   1.000
_cell.length_c   1.000
_cell.angle_alpha   90.00
_cell.angle_beta   90.00
_cell.angle_gamma   90.00
#
_symmetry.space_group_name_H-M   'P 1'
#
loop_
_entity.id
_entity.type
_entity.pdbx_description
1 polymer ?
#
loop_
_entity_poly.entity_id
_entity_poly.type
_entity_poly.pdbx_seq_one_letter_code
_entity_poly.pdbx_strand_id
1 'polypeptide(L)'
;VAAGPVVSDIPMAALVAVMILVSFATFDWHSVQPQTLRRMPPAETIVMTVTVVVVVATHNLAIGVIVGVLTAMVAFARRVAHLVHVSSVTDPDGTQVIYAVTGELFFASSNDLVHQFDYAGDPDDVVVDLSEAHIWDASSVAALDAIETKYASRGKKVTIIGLNDPSARMHDRLAGELVSGH
;
A
#
# COMPACT_ATOMS: atom_id res chain seq x y z
N VAL A 1 -49.82 22.87 -1.17
CA VAL A 1 -50.67 22.01 -0.30
C VAL A 1 -51.86 21.38 -1.05
N ALA A 2 -51.99 21.51 -2.38
CA ALA A 2 -53.15 20.97 -3.11
C ALA A 2 -53.15 19.44 -3.35
N ALA A 3 -51.99 18.78 -3.37
CA ALA A 3 -51.87 17.32 -3.64
C ALA A 3 -51.94 16.43 -2.37
N GLY A 4 -51.98 17.01 -1.18
CA GLY A 4 -51.96 16.28 0.10
C GLY A 4 -53.03 15.19 0.24
N PRO A 5 -54.31 15.43 -0.13
CA PRO A 5 -55.37 14.43 0.01
C PRO A 5 -55.18 13.20 -0.91
N VAL A 6 -54.63 13.41 -2.11
CA VAL A 6 -54.41 12.34 -3.08
C VAL A 6 -53.20 11.49 -2.70
N VAL A 7 -52.18 12.09 -2.11
CA VAL A 7 -50.98 11.37 -1.64
C VAL A 7 -51.29 10.51 -0.41
N SER A 8 -52.21 10.94 0.47
CA SER A 8 -52.62 10.14 1.64
C SER A 8 -53.41 8.88 1.28
N ASP A 9 -54.05 8.83 0.11
CA ASP A 9 -54.81 7.66 -0.36
C ASP A 9 -53.91 6.60 -1.03
N ILE A 10 -52.60 6.87 -1.17
CA ILE A 10 -51.67 5.91 -1.79
C ILE A 10 -51.49 4.71 -0.86
N PRO A 11 -51.77 3.48 -1.34
CA PRO A 11 -51.62 2.29 -0.52
C PRO A 11 -50.15 2.05 -0.18
N MET A 12 -49.87 1.69 1.08
CA MET A 12 -48.51 1.36 1.55
C MET A 12 -47.85 0.26 0.72
N ALA A 13 -48.64 -0.66 0.16
CA ALA A 13 -48.17 -1.70 -0.74
C ALA A 13 -47.47 -1.14 -2.00
N ALA A 14 -47.97 -0.04 -2.56
CA ALA A 14 -47.34 0.61 -3.71
C ALA A 14 -45.98 1.21 -3.33
N LEU A 15 -45.86 1.82 -2.14
CA LEU A 15 -44.60 2.36 -1.65
C LEU A 15 -43.56 1.27 -1.39
N VAL A 16 -43.97 0.14 -0.80
CA VAL A 16 -43.09 -1.02 -0.59
C VAL A 16 -42.61 -1.59 -1.92
N ALA A 17 -43.50 -1.73 -2.91
CA ALA A 17 -43.14 -2.21 -4.24
C ALA A 17 -42.10 -1.29 -4.91
N VAL A 18 -42.25 0.03 -4.79
CA VAL A 18 -41.26 1.00 -5.26
C VAL A 18 -39.93 0.84 -4.52
N MET A 19 -39.94 0.69 -3.19
CA MET A 19 -38.72 0.50 -2.41
C MET A 19 -37.97 -0.80 -2.78
N ILE A 20 -38.69 -1.88 -3.06
CA ILE A 20 -38.10 -3.14 -3.55
C ILE A 20 -37.48 -2.93 -4.94
N LEU A 21 -38.20 -2.27 -5.86
CA LEU A 21 -37.70 -1.96 -7.20
C LEU A 21 -36.42 -1.11 -7.15
N VAL A 22 -36.41 -0.07 -6.32
CA VAL A 22 -35.24 0.81 -6.14
C VAL A 22 -34.07 0.04 -5.55
N SER A 23 -34.32 -0.82 -4.55
CA SER A 23 -33.28 -1.64 -3.93
C SER A 23 -32.65 -2.61 -4.94
N PHE A 24 -33.48 -3.22 -5.79
CA PHE A 24 -33.02 -4.06 -6.91
C PHE A 24 -32.31 -3.27 -8.01
N ALA A 25 -32.69 -2.02 -8.26
CA ALA A 25 -31.99 -1.17 -9.24
C ALA A 25 -30.64 -0.65 -8.70
N THR A 26 -30.51 -0.45 -7.39
CA THR A 26 -29.32 0.13 -6.77
C THR A 26 -28.21 -0.89 -6.56
N PHE A 27 -28.56 -2.16 -6.31
CA PHE A 27 -27.57 -3.19 -6.08
C PHE A 27 -26.93 -3.58 -7.42
N ASP A 28 -25.60 -3.56 -7.48
CA ASP A 28 -24.87 -3.92 -8.68
C ASP A 28 -24.68 -5.43 -8.76
N TRP A 29 -25.55 -6.09 -9.54
CA TRP A 29 -25.49 -7.54 -9.76
C TRP A 29 -24.19 -8.00 -10.42
N HIS A 30 -23.46 -7.14 -11.14
CA HIS A 30 -22.19 -7.52 -11.77
C HIS A 30 -21.08 -7.70 -10.75
N SER A 31 -21.12 -6.93 -9.66
CA SER A 31 -20.13 -6.99 -8.58
C SER A 31 -20.16 -8.32 -7.82
N VAL A 32 -21.29 -9.03 -7.80
CA VAL A 32 -21.42 -10.34 -7.12
C VAL A 32 -21.16 -11.52 -8.05
N GLN A 33 -21.00 -11.29 -9.36
CA GLN A 33 -20.70 -12.37 -10.29
C GLN A 33 -19.32 -12.98 -9.96
N PRO A 34 -19.22 -14.32 -9.79
CA PRO A 34 -17.96 -14.98 -9.41
C PRO A 34 -16.80 -14.69 -10.38
N GLN A 35 -17.12 -14.44 -11.65
CA GLN A 35 -16.14 -14.10 -12.69
C GLN A 35 -15.57 -12.69 -12.50
N THR A 36 -16.40 -11.73 -12.10
CA THR A 36 -15.98 -10.36 -11.78
C THR A 36 -15.18 -10.34 -10.48
N LEU A 37 -15.68 -11.05 -9.45
CA LEU A 37 -15.05 -11.11 -8.14
C LEU A 37 -13.65 -11.73 -8.17
N ARG A 38 -13.44 -12.73 -9.04
CA ARG A 38 -12.12 -13.34 -9.26
C ARG A 38 -11.14 -12.45 -10.04
N ARG A 39 -11.63 -11.46 -10.78
CA ARG A 39 -10.79 -10.52 -11.54
C ARG A 39 -10.43 -9.27 -10.73
N MET A 40 -11.18 -8.97 -9.68
CA MET A 40 -10.93 -7.82 -8.81
C MET A 40 -9.72 -8.08 -7.88
N PRO A 41 -8.94 -7.04 -7.55
CA PRO A 41 -7.93 -7.13 -6.51
C PRO A 41 -8.53 -7.64 -5.19
N PRO A 42 -7.89 -8.58 -4.48
CA PRO A 42 -8.46 -9.19 -3.27
C PRO A 42 -8.74 -8.16 -2.18
N ALA A 43 -7.94 -7.09 -2.12
CA ALA A 43 -8.15 -5.94 -1.25
C ALA A 43 -9.53 -5.29 -1.42
N GLU A 44 -9.97 -5.09 -2.66
CA GLU A 44 -11.24 -4.42 -2.98
C GLU A 44 -12.44 -5.31 -2.61
N THR A 45 -12.35 -6.61 -2.91
CA THR A 45 -13.36 -7.59 -2.50
C THR A 45 -13.52 -7.69 -0.98
N ILE A 46 -12.41 -7.65 -0.23
CA ILE A 46 -12.45 -7.68 1.23
C ILE A 46 -13.17 -6.44 1.79
N VAL A 47 -12.84 -5.25 1.31
CA VAL A 47 -13.47 -3.99 1.75
C VAL A 47 -14.97 -4.01 1.47
N MET A 48 -15.39 -4.42 0.28
CA MET A 48 -16.80 -4.55 -0.07
C MET A 48 -17.52 -5.57 0.82
N THR A 49 -16.91 -6.73 1.06
CA THR A 49 -17.51 -7.78 1.88
C THR A 49 -17.67 -7.33 3.33
N VAL A 50 -16.63 -6.72 3.90
CA VAL A 50 -16.64 -6.22 5.28
C VAL A 50 -17.69 -5.13 5.47
N THR A 51 -17.78 -4.16 4.56
CA THR A 51 -18.79 -3.10 4.65
C THR A 51 -20.20 -3.67 4.64
N VAL A 52 -20.53 -4.52 3.67
CA VAL A 52 -21.86 -5.12 3.55
C VAL A 52 -22.22 -5.96 4.77
N VAL A 53 -21.30 -6.84 5.23
CA VAL A 53 -21.54 -7.69 6.40
C VAL A 53 -21.80 -6.86 7.65
N VAL A 54 -21.01 -5.79 7.87
CA VAL A 54 -21.19 -4.93 9.05
C VAL A 54 -22.51 -4.16 8.99
N VAL A 55 -22.88 -3.58 7.83
CA VAL A 55 -24.16 -2.88 7.68
C VAL A 55 -25.33 -3.83 7.95
N VAL A 56 -25.30 -5.04 7.37
CA VAL A 56 -26.38 -6.02 7.54
C VAL A 56 -26.47 -6.54 8.97
N ALA A 57 -25.34 -6.83 9.62
CA ALA A 57 -25.34 -7.33 10.99
C ALA A 57 -25.79 -6.26 12.00
N THR A 58 -25.35 -5.01 11.82
CA THR A 58 -25.61 -3.93 12.77
C THR A 58 -26.88 -3.13 12.44
N HIS A 59 -27.45 -3.31 11.26
CA HIS A 59 -28.53 -2.48 10.71
C HIS A 59 -28.20 -0.98 10.71
N ASN A 60 -26.90 -0.65 10.71
CA ASN A 60 -26.40 0.72 10.82
C ASN A 60 -25.39 1.00 9.70
N LEU A 61 -25.83 1.79 8.73
CA LEU A 61 -25.00 2.21 7.61
C LEU A 61 -23.72 2.94 8.07
N ALA A 62 -23.81 3.76 9.12
CA ALA A 62 -22.68 4.55 9.61
C ALA A 62 -21.55 3.67 10.16
N ILE A 63 -21.88 2.61 10.92
CA ILE A 63 -20.88 1.67 11.43
C ILE A 63 -20.19 0.96 10.27
N GLY A 64 -20.97 0.50 9.28
CA GLY A 64 -20.42 -0.12 8.08
C GLY A 64 -19.47 0.78 7.30
N VAL A 65 -19.81 2.07 7.13
CA VAL A 65 -18.94 3.04 6.47
C VAL A 65 -17.63 3.24 7.24
N ILE A 66 -17.68 3.42 8.58
CA ILE A 66 -16.48 3.61 9.40
C ILE A 66 -15.56 2.39 9.29
N VAL A 67 -16.09 1.19 9.49
CA VAL A 67 -15.30 -0.05 9.40
C VAL A 67 -14.76 -0.26 7.98
N GLY A 68 -15.55 0.08 6.96
CA GLY A 68 -15.15 0.05 5.56
C GLY A 68 -13.95 0.93 5.26
N VAL A 69 -14.01 2.20 5.68
CA VAL A 69 -12.92 3.17 5.49
C VAL A 69 -11.65 2.70 6.19
N LEU A 70 -11.74 2.22 7.42
CA LEU A 70 -10.58 1.68 8.15
C LEU A 70 -9.97 0.47 7.44
N THR A 71 -10.83 -0.46 6.97
CA THR A 71 -10.38 -1.64 6.22
C THR A 71 -9.72 -1.24 4.90
N ALA A 72 -10.30 -0.27 4.18
CA ALA A 72 -9.76 0.26 2.94
C ALA A 72 -8.40 0.93 3.14
N MET A 73 -8.24 1.71 4.21
CA MET A 73 -6.96 2.34 4.56
C MET A 73 -5.86 1.29 4.80
N VAL A 74 -6.16 0.24 5.56
CA VAL A 74 -5.20 -0.86 5.82
C VAL A 74 -4.88 -1.63 4.54
N ALA A 75 -5.90 -1.95 3.73
CA ALA A 75 -5.70 -2.67 2.48
C ALA A 75 -4.91 -1.85 1.46
N PHE A 76 -5.15 -0.54 1.40
CA PHE A 76 -4.40 0.39 0.56
C PHE A 76 -2.94 0.48 1.01
N ALA A 77 -2.69 0.63 2.32
CA ALA A 77 -1.33 0.65 2.85
C ALA A 77 -0.54 -0.63 2.49
N ARG A 78 -1.16 -1.81 2.59
CA ARG A 78 -0.53 -3.07 2.18
C ARG A 78 -0.28 -3.18 0.67
N ARG A 79 -1.23 -2.73 -0.16
CA ARG A 79 -1.06 -2.72 -1.63
C ARG A 79 0.13 -1.86 -2.03
N VAL A 80 0.32 -0.76 -1.33
CA VAL A 80 1.33 0.26 -1.59
C VAL A 80 2.69 -0.17 -1.02
N ALA A 81 2.74 -0.89 0.10
CA ALA A 81 3.96 -1.46 0.66
C ALA A 81 4.67 -2.50 -0.26
N HIS A 82 3.92 -3.23 -1.09
CA HIS A 82 4.47 -4.25 -2.00
C HIS A 82 5.02 -3.72 -3.34
N LEU A 83 5.25 -2.42 -3.48
CA LEU A 83 5.76 -1.81 -4.72
C LEU A 83 7.28 -1.86 -4.87
N VAL A 84 8.02 -2.35 -3.87
CA VAL A 84 9.48 -2.45 -3.93
C VAL A 84 9.89 -3.91 -4.01
N HIS A 85 10.49 -4.27 -5.15
CA HIS A 85 11.05 -5.59 -5.35
C HIS A 85 12.56 -5.50 -5.24
N VAL A 86 13.12 -6.18 -4.24
CA VAL A 86 14.56 -6.34 -4.08
C VAL A 86 14.94 -7.70 -4.66
N SER A 87 15.76 -7.69 -5.69
CA SER A 87 16.38 -8.90 -6.24
C SER A 87 17.85 -8.91 -5.88
N SER A 88 18.33 -10.04 -5.33
CA SER A 88 19.73 -10.21 -4.96
C SER A 88 20.42 -11.14 -5.96
N VAL A 89 21.54 -10.70 -6.53
CA VAL A 89 22.45 -11.53 -7.32
C VAL A 89 23.78 -11.57 -6.58
N THR A 90 24.15 -12.74 -6.09
CA THR A 90 25.48 -12.97 -5.51
C THR A 90 26.45 -13.30 -6.63
N ASP A 91 27.61 -12.67 -6.61
CA ASP A 91 28.72 -12.95 -7.53
C ASP A 91 29.12 -14.44 -7.42
N PRO A 92 29.37 -15.17 -8.53
CA PRO A 92 29.88 -16.54 -8.51
C PRO A 92 31.05 -16.82 -7.57
N ASP A 93 31.88 -15.82 -7.26
CA ASP A 93 33.01 -15.95 -6.34
C ASP A 93 32.64 -15.78 -4.85
N GLY A 94 31.38 -15.42 -4.55
CA GLY A 94 30.84 -15.29 -3.18
C GLY A 94 31.40 -14.09 -2.39
N THR A 95 32.24 -13.28 -3.01
CA THR A 95 32.90 -12.10 -2.41
C THR A 95 32.06 -10.84 -2.44
N GLN A 96 31.04 -10.79 -3.30
CA GLN A 96 30.18 -9.61 -3.47
C GLN A 96 28.72 -10.02 -3.69
N VAL A 97 27.80 -9.23 -3.14
CA VAL A 97 26.36 -9.36 -3.43
C VAL A 97 25.83 -8.04 -3.99
N ILE A 98 25.04 -8.14 -5.06
CA ILE A 98 24.39 -7.00 -5.71
C ILE A 98 22.90 -7.10 -5.45
N TYR A 99 22.37 -6.12 -4.72
CA TYR A 99 20.94 -5.94 -4.49
C TYR A 99 20.39 -4.94 -5.49
N ALA A 100 19.70 -5.41 -6.52
CA ALA A 100 18.97 -4.57 -7.46
C ALA A 100 17.57 -4.25 -6.88
N VAL A 101 17.37 -2.98 -6.53
CA VAL A 101 16.11 -2.45 -6.01
C VAL A 101 15.35 -1.83 -7.16
N THR A 102 14.12 -2.30 -7.38
CA THR A 102 13.23 -1.79 -8.44
C THR A 102 11.94 -1.25 -7.83
N GLY A 103 11.43 -0.14 -8.39
CA GLY A 103 10.14 0.45 -7.98
C GLY A 103 10.23 1.86 -7.41
N GLU A 104 9.13 2.31 -6.79
CA GLU A 104 9.06 3.63 -6.15
C GLU A 104 9.36 3.52 -4.66
N LEU A 105 10.43 4.18 -4.22
CA LEU A 105 10.80 4.34 -2.82
C LEU A 105 10.08 5.58 -2.25
N PHE A 106 9.11 5.33 -1.38
CA PHE A 106 8.34 6.35 -0.67
C PHE A 106 8.04 5.83 0.75
N PHE A 107 7.58 6.69 1.65
CA PHE A 107 7.36 6.43 3.08
C PHE A 107 6.89 5.04 3.51
N ALA A 108 5.95 4.43 2.79
CA ALA A 108 5.46 3.12 3.22
C ALA A 108 6.39 1.95 2.84
N SER A 109 7.24 2.09 1.82
CA SER A 109 8.16 1.04 1.37
C SER A 109 9.56 1.12 2.00
N SER A 110 9.94 2.27 2.54
CA SER A 110 11.24 2.51 3.19
C SER A 110 11.51 1.58 4.38
N ASN A 111 10.49 1.30 5.22
CA ASN A 111 10.66 0.42 6.37
C ASN A 111 10.80 -1.06 5.97
N ASP A 112 10.06 -1.48 4.93
CA ASP A 112 10.13 -2.85 4.43
C ASP A 112 11.45 -3.11 3.70
N LEU A 113 12.03 -2.09 3.04
CA LEU A 113 13.33 -2.18 2.37
C LEU A 113 14.43 -2.66 3.32
N VAL A 114 14.49 -2.11 4.54
CA VAL A 114 15.48 -2.48 5.58
C VAL A 114 15.37 -3.96 5.97
N HIS A 115 14.21 -4.59 5.83
CA HIS A 115 14.00 -6.00 6.18
C HIS A 115 14.31 -6.98 5.04
N GLN A 116 14.57 -6.50 3.82
CA GLN A 116 14.88 -7.34 2.66
C GLN A 116 16.37 -7.68 2.51
N PHE A 117 17.25 -7.11 3.35
CA PHE A 117 18.70 -7.34 3.33
C PHE A 117 19.15 -8.38 4.35
N ASP A 118 20.03 -9.32 3.95
CA ASP A 118 20.63 -10.29 4.88
C ASP A 118 21.93 -9.76 5.49
N TYR A 119 21.78 -8.87 6.46
CA TYR A 119 22.93 -8.29 7.17
C TYR A 119 23.87 -9.33 7.82
N ALA A 120 23.40 -10.54 8.11
CA ALA A 120 24.22 -11.57 8.76
C ALA A 120 24.95 -12.42 7.73
N GLY A 121 24.25 -12.91 6.71
CA GLY A 121 24.76 -13.83 5.69
C GLY A 121 25.50 -13.15 4.54
N ASP A 122 25.36 -11.84 4.34
CA ASP A 122 26.00 -11.17 3.20
C ASP A 122 27.54 -11.14 3.28
N PRO A 123 28.26 -11.11 2.15
CA PRO A 123 29.70 -10.93 2.10
C PRO A 123 30.16 -9.53 2.55
N ASP A 124 31.48 -9.33 2.62
CA ASP A 124 32.09 -8.08 3.11
C ASP A 124 31.86 -6.88 2.18
N ASP A 125 31.55 -7.12 0.91
CA ASP A 125 31.24 -6.08 -0.09
C ASP A 125 29.80 -6.24 -0.60
N VAL A 126 28.98 -5.22 -0.35
CA VAL A 126 27.56 -5.17 -0.69
C VAL A 126 27.31 -4.00 -1.61
N VAL A 127 26.73 -4.26 -2.78
CA VAL A 127 26.36 -3.22 -3.75
C VAL A 127 24.84 -3.10 -3.78
N VAL A 128 24.32 -1.89 -3.58
CA VAL A 128 22.89 -1.57 -3.70
C VAL A 128 22.69 -0.80 -5.00
N ASP A 129 22.04 -1.42 -5.97
CA ASP A 129 21.71 -0.81 -7.25
C ASP A 129 20.31 -0.21 -7.23
N LEU A 130 20.27 1.13 -7.30
CA LEU A 130 19.05 1.95 -7.34
C LEU A 130 18.74 2.47 -8.76
N SER A 131 19.40 1.97 -9.81
CA SER A 131 19.26 2.49 -11.18
C SER A 131 17.82 2.49 -11.71
N GLU A 132 17.01 1.51 -11.27
CA GLU A 132 15.58 1.41 -11.60
C GLU A 132 14.66 1.79 -10.43
N ALA A 133 15.22 2.40 -9.39
CA ALA A 133 14.48 2.91 -8.23
C ALA A 133 14.37 4.44 -8.27
N HIS A 134 13.24 4.96 -7.81
CA HIS A 134 13.02 6.39 -7.66
C HIS A 134 12.79 6.76 -6.20
N ILE A 135 13.64 7.64 -5.66
CA ILE A 135 13.52 8.16 -4.30
C ILE A 135 12.62 9.39 -4.34
N TRP A 136 11.48 9.33 -3.64
CA TRP A 136 10.49 10.40 -3.64
C TRP A 136 10.46 11.23 -2.35
N ASP A 137 11.02 10.73 -1.25
CA ASP A 137 10.90 11.38 0.07
C ASP A 137 12.10 11.19 1.01
N ALA A 138 12.14 12.03 2.05
CA ALA A 138 13.22 12.01 3.05
C ALA A 138 13.27 10.70 3.87
N SER A 139 12.14 10.00 3.99
CA SER A 139 12.09 8.74 4.74
C SER A 139 12.79 7.60 4.00
N SER A 140 12.76 7.60 2.67
CA SER A 140 13.53 6.68 1.83
C SER A 140 15.04 6.90 1.99
N VAL A 141 15.47 8.17 2.10
CA VAL A 141 16.87 8.52 2.42
C VAL A 141 17.25 7.98 3.81
N ALA A 142 16.42 8.22 4.82
CA ALA A 142 16.67 7.71 6.17
C ALA A 142 16.75 6.18 6.25
N ALA A 143 16.00 5.46 5.41
CA ALA A 143 16.09 4.01 5.31
C ALA A 143 17.41 3.54 4.68
N LEU A 144 17.91 4.24 3.65
CA LEU A 144 19.23 3.97 3.07
C LEU A 144 20.36 4.22 4.09
N ASP A 145 20.31 5.36 4.80
CA ASP A 145 21.26 5.66 5.88
C ASP A 145 21.25 4.58 6.98
N ALA A 146 20.07 4.08 7.33
CA ALA A 146 19.92 3.00 8.30
C ALA A 146 20.52 1.67 7.80
N ILE A 147 20.41 1.37 6.50
CA ILE A 147 21.02 0.21 5.86
C ILE A 147 22.55 0.34 5.91
N GLU A 148 23.10 1.47 5.45
CA GLU A 148 24.54 1.74 5.49
C GLU A 148 25.10 1.63 6.91
N THR A 149 24.42 2.26 7.88
CA THR A 149 24.82 2.22 9.30
C THR A 149 24.81 0.79 9.85
N LYS A 150 23.80 -0.03 9.50
CA LYS A 150 23.73 -1.43 9.93
C LYS A 150 24.85 -2.27 9.35
N TYR A 151 25.19 -2.12 8.08
CA TYR A 151 26.32 -2.83 7.49
C TYR A 151 27.66 -2.34 8.03
N ALA A 152 27.83 -1.03 8.20
CA ALA A 152 29.02 -0.43 8.80
C ALA A 152 29.25 -0.92 10.24
N SER A 153 28.18 -1.05 11.04
CA SER A 153 28.25 -1.62 12.39
C SER A 153 28.74 -3.08 12.42
N ARG A 154 28.65 -3.78 11.29
CA ARG A 154 29.11 -5.16 11.09
C ARG A 154 30.44 -5.24 10.35
N GLY A 155 31.07 -4.10 10.07
CA GLY A 155 32.35 -4.01 9.34
C GLY A 155 32.25 -4.32 7.84
N LYS A 156 31.04 -4.36 7.29
CA LYS A 156 30.80 -4.62 5.86
C LYS A 156 30.76 -3.31 5.10
N LYS A 157 31.30 -3.31 3.89
CA LYS A 157 31.30 -2.16 2.98
C LYS A 157 30.01 -2.16 2.15
N VAL A 158 29.32 -1.03 2.12
CA VAL A 158 28.16 -0.81 1.26
C VAL A 158 28.52 0.22 0.20
N THR A 159 28.16 -0.06 -1.05
CA THR A 159 28.28 0.88 -2.16
C THR A 159 26.92 1.06 -2.81
N ILE A 160 26.38 2.28 -2.79
CA ILE A 160 25.12 2.61 -3.49
C ILE A 160 25.46 3.10 -4.90
N ILE A 161 24.81 2.54 -5.92
CA ILE A 161 24.95 2.92 -7.33
C ILE A 161 23.57 3.25 -7.94
N GLY A 162 23.55 3.99 -9.04
CA GLY A 162 22.30 4.19 -9.81
C GLY A 162 21.36 5.27 -9.31
N LEU A 163 21.77 6.14 -8.39
CA LEU A 163 20.99 7.31 -7.99
C LEU A 163 20.75 8.22 -9.22
N ASN A 164 19.48 8.35 -9.63
CA ASN A 164 19.09 9.30 -10.68
C ASN A 164 19.40 10.75 -10.26
N ASP A 165 19.65 11.66 -11.21
CA ASP A 165 20.07 13.06 -10.96
C ASP A 165 19.20 13.84 -9.93
N PRO A 166 17.87 13.67 -9.87
CA PRO A 166 17.03 14.23 -8.80
C PRO A 166 17.26 13.58 -7.42
N SER A 167 17.33 12.25 -7.35
CA SER A 167 17.52 11.50 -6.11
C SER A 167 18.93 11.65 -5.53
N ALA A 168 19.97 11.74 -6.37
CA ALA A 168 21.34 12.05 -5.94
C ALA A 168 21.42 13.41 -5.22
N ARG A 169 20.74 14.44 -5.76
CA ARG A 169 20.66 15.76 -5.14
C ARG A 169 19.86 15.81 -3.84
N MET A 170 18.88 14.93 -3.68
CA MET A 170 18.10 14.80 -2.44
C MET A 170 18.91 14.05 -1.37
N HIS A 171 19.60 12.98 -1.75
CA HIS A 171 20.51 12.22 -0.89
C HIS A 171 21.64 13.13 -0.38
N ASP A 172 22.38 13.80 -1.26
CA ASP A 172 23.50 14.68 -0.87
C ASP A 172 23.09 15.86 0.01
N ARG A 173 21.81 16.27 -0.04
CA ARG A 173 21.29 17.36 0.80
C ARG A 173 20.81 16.92 2.17
N LEU A 174 20.43 15.64 2.34
CA LEU A 174 19.80 15.14 3.56
C LEU A 174 20.68 14.14 4.31
N ALA A 175 21.57 13.44 3.61
CA ALA A 175 22.57 12.56 4.19
C ALA A 175 23.53 13.39 5.05
N GLY A 176 23.48 13.16 6.37
CA GLY A 176 24.31 13.84 7.38
C GLY A 176 23.60 14.89 8.24
N GLU A 177 22.45 15.43 7.85
CA GLU A 177 21.70 16.37 8.71
C GLU A 177 20.81 15.66 9.74
N LEU A 178 20.28 14.47 9.41
CA LEU A 178 19.37 13.73 10.29
C LEU A 178 20.05 13.03 11.49
N VAL A 179 21.37 12.85 11.45
CA VAL A 179 22.16 12.31 12.58
C VAL A 179 22.40 13.38 13.67
N SER A 180 22.13 14.66 13.37
CA SER A 180 22.41 15.78 14.29
C SER A 180 21.25 16.12 15.24
N GLY A 181 20.18 15.32 15.24
CA GLY A 181 18.97 15.59 16.01
C GLY A 181 18.44 14.38 16.74
N HIS A 182 19.22 13.80 17.66
CA HIS A 182 18.79 13.33 18.99
C HIS A 182 19.96 12.75 19.80
#